data_AF-A0ABD2Q4A4-F1
#
_entry.id   AF-A0ABD2Q4A4-F1
#
_cell.length_a   1.000
_cell.length_b   1.000
_cell.length_c   1.000
_cell.angle_alpha   90.00
_cell.angle_beta   90.00
_cell.angle_gamma   90.00
#
_symmetry.space_group_name_H-M   'P 1'
#
loop_
_entity.id
_entity.type
_entity.pdbx_description
1 polymer ?
#
loop_
_entity_poly.entity_id
_entity_poly.type
_entity_poly.pdbx_seq_one_letter_code
_entity_poly.pdbx_strand_id
1 'polypeptide(L)'
;MLCGDEEEHAVLFACFLLHLDKLSGRAKEDADGIPNVFLCFGEALPEGKTTYVLYRSDDQLKPQSFQLWNTARGEYLQVTDVNSSMNSVWALVSANNVWANIQPKQVPWEMDWDLRDKTKWLPLFNSKRNSQDQELQNALTNSSVVQPNSIVYSRPDEREVQAIKYELESVLRESLMEWRPAQITRMNYEYIRDLQKVLMDLEANAGEKGEEADEIIERISSKYHVYGLPINLPYMPISEILSRVKARGIHLLAGPKGRPSLGTSLVNFEESQFGLAVHVKAYSGQVLSIWIYLIALWRK
;
A
#
# COMPACT_ATOMS: atom_id res chain seq x y z
N MET A 1 0.99 -5.54 0.03
CA MET A 1 1.79 -4.30 0.13
C MET A 1 1.11 -3.23 -0.70
N LEU A 2 0.95 -2.01 -0.16
CA LEU A 2 0.55 -0.83 -0.92
C LEU A 2 1.82 -0.04 -1.25
N CYS A 3 2.03 0.29 -2.52
CA CYS A 3 3.16 1.09 -2.97
C CYS A 3 2.62 2.31 -3.70
N GLY A 4 2.94 3.49 -3.19
CA GLY A 4 2.37 4.75 -3.63
C GLY A 4 1.52 5.41 -2.55
N ASP A 5 1.05 6.63 -2.82
CA ASP A 5 0.16 7.37 -1.94
C ASP A 5 -1.33 7.11 -2.25
N GLU A 6 -2.22 7.63 -1.42
CA GLU A 6 -3.66 7.38 -1.55
C GLU A 6 -4.23 7.94 -2.87
N GLU A 7 -3.64 9.01 -3.41
CA GLU A 7 -4.04 9.63 -4.68
C GLU A 7 -3.68 8.71 -5.86
N GLU A 8 -2.46 8.17 -5.88
CA GLU A 8 -2.00 7.22 -6.90
C GLU A 8 -2.88 5.95 -6.91
N HIS A 9 -3.21 5.42 -5.74
CA HIS A 9 -4.10 4.25 -5.62
C HIS A 9 -5.52 4.57 -6.09
N ALA A 10 -6.04 5.76 -5.77
CA ALA A 10 -7.34 6.21 -6.25
C ALA A 10 -7.38 6.35 -7.78
N VAL A 11 -6.36 6.94 -8.38
CA VAL A 11 -6.23 7.08 -9.84
C VAL A 11 -6.16 5.70 -10.50
N LEU A 12 -5.33 4.79 -10.00
CA LEU A 12 -5.19 3.45 -10.56
C LEU A 12 -6.51 2.68 -10.52
N PHE A 13 -7.22 2.72 -9.39
CA PHE A 13 -8.51 2.06 -9.25
C PHE A 13 -9.59 2.69 -10.14
N ALA A 14 -9.61 4.02 -10.26
CA ALA A 14 -10.51 4.72 -11.17
C ALA A 14 -10.25 4.32 -12.63
N CYS A 15 -8.99 4.24 -13.06
CA CYS A 15 -8.61 3.76 -14.40
C CYS A 15 -9.06 2.31 -14.63
N PHE A 16 -8.94 1.45 -13.62
CA PHE A 16 -9.42 0.07 -13.67
C PHE A 16 -10.95 0.00 -13.87
N LEU A 17 -11.72 0.75 -13.08
CA LEU A 17 -13.18 0.81 -13.22
C LEU A 17 -13.60 1.36 -14.60
N LEU A 18 -12.95 2.42 -15.08
CA LEU A 18 -13.19 2.95 -16.43
C LEU A 18 -12.92 1.89 -17.52
N HIS A 19 -11.88 1.08 -17.35
CA HIS A 19 -11.59 -0.03 -18.26
C HIS A 19 -12.68 -1.11 -18.21
N LEU A 20 -13.18 -1.46 -17.01
CA LEU A 20 -14.28 -2.41 -16.86
C LEU A 20 -15.59 -1.90 -17.45
N ASP A 21 -15.91 -0.61 -17.26
CA ASP A 21 -17.09 0.02 -17.86
C ASP A 21 -17.00 0.03 -19.40
N LYS A 22 -15.79 0.22 -19.94
CA LYS A 22 -15.53 0.10 -21.39
C LYS A 22 -15.76 -1.32 -21.90
N LEU A 23 -15.32 -2.34 -21.18
CA LEU A 23 -15.51 -3.74 -21.56
C LEU A 23 -16.97 -4.20 -21.44
N SER A 24 -17.68 -3.72 -20.41
CA SER A 24 -19.09 -4.05 -20.16
C SER A 24 -20.08 -3.26 -21.01
N GLY A 25 -19.60 -2.28 -21.78
CA GLY A 25 -20.45 -1.40 -22.61
C GLY A 25 -21.21 -0.34 -21.80
N ARG A 26 -20.92 -0.21 -20.50
CA ARG A 26 -21.44 0.84 -19.60
C ARG A 26 -20.72 2.17 -19.73
N ALA A 27 -19.64 2.23 -20.52
CA ALA A 27 -18.93 3.48 -20.83
C ALA A 27 -19.75 4.50 -21.66
N LYS A 28 -21.05 4.23 -21.93
CA LYS A 28 -21.93 5.27 -22.47
C LYS A 28 -22.20 6.26 -21.35
N GLU A 29 -21.75 7.49 -21.55
CA GLU A 29 -22.18 8.62 -20.73
C GLU A 29 -23.72 8.65 -20.72
N ASP A 30 -24.31 8.87 -19.54
CA ASP A 30 -25.73 9.15 -19.41
C ASP A 30 -26.16 10.23 -20.41
N ALA A 31 -27.46 10.33 -20.71
CA ALA A 31 -28.01 11.41 -21.55
C ALA A 31 -27.58 12.83 -21.11
N ASP A 32 -27.18 12.98 -19.83
CA ASP A 32 -26.71 14.20 -19.20
C ASP A 32 -25.17 14.41 -19.24
N GLY A 33 -24.39 13.47 -19.78
CA GLY A 33 -22.92 13.57 -19.90
C GLY A 33 -22.16 13.37 -18.58
N ILE A 34 -22.79 12.76 -17.58
CA ILE A 34 -22.21 12.53 -16.25
C ILE A 34 -21.51 11.15 -16.24
N PRO A 35 -20.23 11.06 -15.84
CA PRO A 35 -19.50 9.80 -15.79
C PRO A 35 -19.90 8.94 -14.58
N ASN A 36 -19.50 7.67 -14.60
CA ASN A 36 -19.80 6.72 -13.51
C ASN A 36 -18.68 6.63 -12.46
N VAL A 37 -17.48 7.11 -12.80
CA VAL A 37 -16.28 7.01 -11.97
C VAL A 37 -15.78 8.42 -11.66
N PHE A 38 -15.59 8.70 -10.38
CA PHE A 38 -15.01 9.96 -9.90
C PHE A 38 -13.94 9.71 -8.85
N LEU A 39 -12.90 10.53 -8.85
CA LEU A 39 -12.02 10.71 -7.71
C LEU A 39 -12.71 11.66 -6.73
N CYS A 40 -12.74 11.28 -5.46
CA CYS A 40 -13.42 11.98 -4.39
C CYS A 40 -12.40 12.48 -3.37
N PHE A 41 -12.17 13.79 -3.37
CA PHE A 41 -11.26 14.45 -2.46
C PHE A 41 -11.98 14.85 -1.19
N GLY A 42 -11.37 14.51 -0.05
CA GLY A 42 -12.02 14.73 1.23
C GLY A 42 -11.13 14.47 2.43
N GLU A 43 -11.79 14.29 3.57
CA GLU A 43 -11.17 13.92 4.83
C GLU A 43 -11.89 12.70 5.39
N ALA A 44 -11.13 11.65 5.73
CA ALA A 44 -11.62 10.42 6.32
C ALA A 44 -10.89 10.10 7.62
N LEU A 45 -11.50 9.28 8.48
CA LEU A 45 -10.85 8.74 9.66
C LEU A 45 -10.51 7.26 9.46
N PRO A 46 -9.29 6.80 9.79
CA PRO A 46 -8.18 7.53 10.42
C PRO A 46 -7.21 8.25 9.46
N GLU A 47 -7.41 8.20 8.15
CA GLU A 47 -6.41 8.60 7.14
C GLU A 47 -6.13 10.12 7.08
N GLY A 48 -7.07 10.96 7.51
CA GLY A 48 -7.00 12.40 7.37
C GLY A 48 -7.38 12.83 5.95
N LYS A 49 -6.58 13.71 5.34
CA LYS A 49 -6.83 14.18 3.96
C LYS A 49 -6.55 13.05 2.98
N THR A 50 -7.59 12.58 2.30
CA THR A 50 -7.53 11.36 1.49
C THR A 50 -8.30 11.52 0.19
N THR A 51 -8.03 10.61 -0.75
CA THR A 51 -8.74 10.50 -2.02
C THR A 51 -9.37 9.13 -2.11
N TYR A 52 -10.70 9.08 -2.16
CA TYR A 52 -11.46 7.85 -2.38
C TYR A 52 -11.96 7.81 -3.83
N VAL A 53 -12.48 6.67 -4.27
CA VAL A 53 -13.12 6.56 -5.58
C VAL A 53 -14.62 6.45 -5.41
N LEU A 54 -15.37 7.38 -6.00
CA LEU A 54 -16.82 7.32 -6.07
C LEU A 54 -17.21 6.57 -7.33
N TYR A 55 -17.92 5.45 -7.17
CA TYR A 55 -18.48 4.67 -8.26
C TYR A 55 -20.00 4.72 -8.23
N ARG A 56 -20.61 4.97 -9.38
CA ARG A 56 -22.05 4.93 -9.57
C ARG A 56 -22.43 3.60 -10.21
N SER A 57 -23.16 2.77 -9.47
CA SER A 57 -23.52 1.41 -9.88
C SER A 57 -24.75 1.34 -10.80
N ASP A 58 -25.58 2.38 -10.85
CA ASP A 58 -26.84 2.41 -11.60
C ASP A 58 -27.04 3.78 -12.28
N ASP A 59 -27.69 3.79 -13.44
CA ASP A 59 -28.01 4.98 -14.26
C ASP A 59 -29.07 5.86 -13.59
N GLN A 60 -29.55 5.51 -12.40
CA GLN A 60 -30.38 6.41 -11.59
C GLN A 60 -29.52 7.27 -10.66
N LEU A 61 -29.73 8.59 -10.69
CA LEU A 61 -29.18 9.57 -9.75
C LEU A 61 -29.88 9.46 -8.38
N LYS A 62 -29.80 8.29 -7.76
CA LYS A 62 -30.26 8.05 -6.39
C LYS A 62 -29.03 7.98 -5.49
N PRO A 63 -29.10 8.52 -4.26
CA PRO A 63 -27.96 8.44 -3.34
C PRO A 63 -27.54 6.99 -3.05
N GLN A 64 -28.45 6.02 -3.15
CA GLN A 64 -28.15 4.58 -2.99
C GLN A 64 -27.32 3.98 -4.13
N SER A 65 -27.23 4.63 -5.30
CA SER A 65 -26.42 4.13 -6.42
C SER A 65 -24.95 4.51 -6.31
N PHE A 66 -24.61 5.44 -5.40
CA PHE A 66 -23.26 5.92 -5.19
C PHE A 66 -22.54 5.13 -4.09
N GLN A 67 -21.35 4.63 -4.44
CA GLN A 67 -20.46 3.86 -3.59
C GLN A 67 -19.12 4.58 -3.45
N LEU A 68 -18.69 4.80 -2.22
CA LEU A 68 -17.37 5.33 -1.87
C LEU A 68 -16.43 4.15 -1.61
N TRP A 69 -15.39 4.03 -2.42
CA TRP A 69 -14.36 3.02 -2.33
C TRP A 69 -13.11 3.58 -1.66
N ASN A 70 -12.72 2.99 -0.53
CA ASN A 70 -11.39 3.18 0.04
C ASN A 70 -10.42 2.26 -0.71
N THR A 71 -9.58 2.85 -1.56
CA THR A 71 -8.66 2.11 -2.42
C THR A 71 -7.48 1.50 -1.68
N ALA A 72 -7.10 2.05 -0.53
CA ALA A 72 -6.06 1.49 0.32
C ALA A 72 -6.52 0.20 1.01
N ARG A 73 -7.80 0.13 1.43
CA ARG A 73 -8.36 -1.04 2.12
C ARG A 73 -9.09 -2.02 1.22
N GLY A 74 -9.50 -1.59 0.02
CA GLY A 74 -10.34 -2.40 -0.87
C GLY A 74 -11.78 -2.56 -0.36
N GLU A 75 -12.22 -1.68 0.54
CA GLU A 75 -13.57 -1.68 1.12
C GLU A 75 -14.42 -0.60 0.44
N TYR A 76 -15.72 -0.85 0.32
CA TYR A 76 -16.67 0.15 -0.15
C TYR A 76 -17.79 0.37 0.85
N LEU A 77 -18.25 1.61 0.93
CA LEU A 77 -19.38 2.02 1.73
C LEU A 77 -20.35 2.80 0.83
N GLN A 78 -21.64 2.68 1.09
CA GLN A 78 -22.61 3.52 0.39
C GLN A 78 -22.52 4.94 0.91
N VAL A 79 -22.73 5.94 0.06
CA VAL A 79 -22.71 7.36 0.52
C VAL A 79 -23.79 7.65 1.57
N THR A 80 -24.85 6.84 1.61
CA THR A 80 -25.94 6.96 2.60
C THR A 80 -25.61 6.34 3.96
N ASP A 81 -24.49 5.62 4.08
CA ASP A 81 -24.08 5.00 5.34
C ASP A 81 -23.52 6.05 6.30
N VAL A 82 -24.11 6.13 7.49
CA VAL A 82 -23.69 7.03 8.57
C VAL A 82 -22.36 6.58 9.18
N ASN A 83 -22.02 5.29 9.06
CA ASN A 83 -20.76 4.74 9.53
C ASN A 83 -19.64 4.87 8.49
N SER A 84 -19.83 5.70 7.45
CA SER A 84 -18.78 5.97 6.47
C SER A 84 -17.55 6.56 7.13
N SER A 85 -16.38 5.99 6.83
CA SER A 85 -15.08 6.54 7.27
C SER A 85 -14.84 7.96 6.74
N MET A 86 -15.49 8.33 5.64
CA MET A 86 -15.37 9.64 5.00
C MET A 86 -16.23 10.67 5.75
N ASN A 87 -15.58 11.66 6.36
CA ASN A 87 -16.24 12.70 7.14
C ASN A 87 -16.63 13.93 6.29
N SER A 88 -15.81 14.26 5.29
CA SER A 88 -16.07 15.42 4.44
C SER A 88 -15.64 15.19 3.01
N VAL A 89 -16.46 15.66 2.06
CA VAL A 89 -16.20 15.64 0.61
C VAL A 89 -16.15 17.08 0.10
N TRP A 90 -15.01 17.44 -0.50
CA TRP A 90 -14.77 18.79 -0.98
C TRP A 90 -14.89 18.90 -2.49
N ALA A 91 -14.41 17.90 -3.23
CA ALA A 91 -14.41 17.94 -4.68
C ALA A 91 -14.51 16.55 -5.30
N LEU A 92 -15.12 16.50 -6.48
CA LEU A 92 -15.20 15.32 -7.33
C LEU A 92 -14.49 15.61 -8.65
N VAL A 93 -13.66 14.68 -9.10
CA VAL A 93 -12.91 14.81 -10.35
C VAL A 93 -13.19 13.61 -11.24
N SER A 94 -13.54 13.87 -12.48
CA SER A 94 -13.68 12.86 -13.54
C SER A 94 -12.74 13.18 -14.69
N ALA A 95 -12.71 12.31 -15.71
CA ALA A 95 -11.97 12.56 -16.94
C ALA A 95 -12.41 13.84 -17.66
N ASN A 96 -13.66 14.27 -17.49
CA ASN A 96 -14.25 15.36 -18.28
C ASN A 96 -14.39 16.65 -17.49
N ASN A 97 -14.52 16.58 -16.16
CA ASN A 97 -14.79 17.74 -15.32
C ASN A 97 -14.39 17.57 -13.87
N VAL A 98 -14.27 18.72 -13.19
CA VAL A 98 -14.10 18.85 -11.75
C VAL A 98 -15.33 19.56 -11.18
N TRP A 99 -15.91 19.02 -10.10
CA TRP A 99 -17.02 19.62 -9.37
C TRP A 99 -16.58 19.94 -7.95
N ALA A 100 -16.66 21.21 -7.57
CA ALA A 100 -16.46 21.63 -6.19
C ALA A 100 -17.78 21.57 -5.42
N ASN A 101 -17.74 21.00 -4.21
CA ASN A 101 -18.87 21.00 -3.29
C ASN A 101 -19.00 22.39 -2.65
N ILE A 102 -20.10 23.10 -2.94
CA ILE A 102 -20.41 24.43 -2.37
C ILE A 102 -21.56 24.36 -1.34
N GLN A 103 -21.96 23.16 -0.96
CA GLN A 103 -22.97 22.93 0.06
C GLN A 103 -22.43 23.26 1.46
N PRO A 104 -23.28 23.71 2.40
CA PRO A 104 -22.86 23.93 3.79
C PRO A 104 -22.50 22.62 4.51
N LYS A 105 -23.09 21.51 4.07
CA LYS A 105 -22.81 20.17 4.59
C LYS A 105 -21.83 19.48 3.66
N GLN A 106 -20.74 18.97 4.24
CA GLN A 106 -19.69 18.25 3.50
C GLN A 106 -19.75 16.74 3.74
N VAL A 107 -20.62 16.30 4.64
CA VAL A 107 -20.69 14.91 5.09
C VAL A 107 -21.44 14.05 4.06
N PRO A 108 -20.90 12.89 3.65
CA PRO A 108 -21.47 12.06 2.57
C PRO A 108 -22.97 11.72 2.69
N TRP A 109 -23.45 11.42 3.89
CA TRP A 109 -24.84 11.00 4.10
C TRP A 109 -25.84 12.15 4.23
N GLU A 110 -25.36 13.39 4.41
CA GLU A 110 -26.22 14.58 4.49
C GLU A 110 -26.10 15.52 3.29
N MET A 111 -25.21 15.21 2.35
CA MET A 111 -25.00 16.00 1.15
C MET A 111 -25.90 15.51 -0.01
N ASP A 112 -26.20 16.43 -0.92
CA ASP A 112 -26.83 16.07 -2.18
C ASP A 112 -25.75 15.64 -3.20
N TRP A 113 -25.99 14.51 -3.86
CA TRP A 113 -25.10 13.93 -4.86
C TRP A 113 -25.57 14.21 -6.30
N ASP A 114 -26.63 15.01 -6.49
CA ASP A 114 -27.06 15.45 -7.82
C ASP A 114 -26.13 16.52 -8.40
N LEU A 115 -25.17 16.09 -9.23
CA LEU A 115 -24.19 16.93 -9.91
C LEU A 115 -24.81 17.95 -10.91
N ARG A 116 -26.10 17.83 -11.22
CA ARG A 116 -26.81 18.78 -12.11
C ARG A 116 -27.17 20.06 -11.39
N ASP A 117 -27.29 20.02 -10.06
CA ASP A 117 -27.64 21.17 -9.25
C ASP A 117 -26.43 22.09 -9.04
N LYS A 118 -26.35 23.13 -9.88
CA LYS A 118 -25.29 24.15 -9.85
C LYS A 118 -25.27 24.99 -8.57
N THR A 119 -26.30 24.92 -7.73
CA THR A 119 -26.32 25.59 -6.43
C THR A 119 -25.59 24.80 -5.35
N LYS A 120 -25.35 23.51 -5.61
CA LYS A 120 -24.73 22.55 -4.69
C LYS A 120 -23.37 22.08 -5.20
N TRP A 121 -23.25 21.89 -6.51
CA TRP A 121 -22.02 21.47 -7.18
C TRP A 121 -21.60 22.48 -8.22
N LEU A 122 -20.41 23.07 -8.05
CA LEU A 122 -19.87 24.03 -9.00
C LEU A 122 -18.93 23.32 -10.00
N PRO A 123 -19.35 23.11 -11.26
CA PRO A 123 -18.47 22.55 -12.28
C PRO A 123 -17.41 23.57 -12.71
N LEU A 124 -16.17 23.10 -12.85
CA LEU A 124 -15.04 23.91 -13.33
C LEU A 124 -15.16 24.20 -14.83
N PHE A 125 -15.41 23.16 -15.65
CA PHE A 125 -15.61 23.30 -17.09
C PHE A 125 -17.09 23.27 -17.39
N ASN A 126 -17.65 24.41 -17.79
CA ASN A 126 -19.06 24.52 -18.09
C ASN A 126 -19.24 24.80 -19.58
N SER A 127 -19.43 23.73 -20.36
CA SER A 127 -19.50 23.75 -21.83
C SER A 127 -20.56 24.71 -22.41
N LYS A 128 -21.50 25.20 -21.58
CA LYS A 128 -22.59 26.11 -21.96
C LYS A 128 -22.39 27.57 -21.52
N ARG A 129 -21.36 27.90 -20.73
CA ARG A 129 -21.29 29.23 -20.09
C ARG A 129 -20.57 30.29 -20.91
N ASN A 130 -19.43 30.02 -21.56
CA ASN A 130 -18.70 31.03 -22.35
C ASN A 130 -17.79 30.40 -23.42
N SER A 131 -17.52 31.15 -24.50
CA SER A 131 -16.48 30.82 -25.49
C SER A 131 -15.08 30.67 -24.86
N GLN A 132 -14.82 31.39 -23.77
CA GLN A 132 -13.59 31.26 -22.96
C GLN A 132 -13.48 29.91 -22.23
N ASP A 133 -14.59 29.33 -21.77
CA ASP A 133 -14.58 28.02 -21.11
C ASP A 133 -14.31 26.91 -22.13
N GLN A 134 -14.81 27.07 -23.36
CA GLN A 134 -14.44 26.21 -24.48
C GLN A 134 -12.98 26.39 -24.88
N GLU A 135 -12.45 27.62 -24.87
CA GLU A 135 -11.02 27.85 -25.08
C GLU A 135 -10.15 27.24 -23.98
N LEU A 136 -10.57 27.28 -22.71
CA LEU A 136 -9.87 26.62 -21.59
C LEU A 136 -9.93 25.10 -21.71
N GLN A 137 -11.11 24.54 -22.02
CA GLN A 137 -11.29 23.11 -22.24
C GLN A 137 -10.45 22.65 -23.45
N ASN A 138 -10.42 23.42 -24.53
CA ASN A 138 -9.59 23.20 -25.71
C ASN A 138 -8.11 23.41 -25.41
N ALA A 139 -7.74 24.36 -24.56
CA ALA A 139 -6.36 24.62 -24.16
C ALA A 139 -5.84 23.51 -23.25
N LEU A 140 -6.69 22.87 -22.43
CA LEU A 140 -6.34 21.72 -21.61
C LEU A 140 -6.27 20.42 -22.42
N THR A 141 -7.13 20.23 -23.41
CA THR A 141 -7.03 19.09 -24.34
C THR A 141 -5.89 19.25 -25.34
N ASN A 142 -5.52 20.48 -25.70
CA ASN A 142 -4.36 20.79 -26.56
C ASN A 142 -3.07 21.06 -25.77
N SER A 143 -3.13 21.18 -24.45
CA SER A 143 -1.94 21.16 -23.61
C SER A 143 -1.34 19.79 -23.75
N SER A 144 -0.05 19.73 -24.08
CA SER A 144 0.70 18.48 -24.15
C SER A 144 0.48 17.71 -22.85
N VAL A 145 -0.36 16.68 -22.90
CA VAL A 145 -0.61 15.82 -21.76
C VAL A 145 0.75 15.27 -21.35
N VAL A 146 1.20 15.60 -20.14
CA VAL A 146 2.50 15.12 -19.62
C VAL A 146 2.47 13.59 -19.49
N GLN A 147 1.27 13.02 -19.34
CA GLN A 147 1.08 11.58 -19.26
C GLN A 147 1.25 10.91 -20.63
N PRO A 148 2.04 9.83 -20.71
CA PRO A 148 2.22 9.09 -21.95
C PRO A 148 0.90 8.43 -22.40
N ASN A 149 0.67 8.37 -23.70
CA ASN A 149 -0.50 7.71 -24.30
C ASN A 149 -0.59 6.21 -23.98
N SER A 150 0.53 5.60 -23.60
CA SER A 150 0.60 4.23 -23.11
C SER A 150 1.63 4.12 -21.99
N ILE A 151 1.25 3.46 -20.91
CA ILE A 151 2.16 3.11 -19.82
C ILE A 151 2.67 1.69 -20.08
N VAL A 152 3.97 1.55 -20.30
CA VAL A 152 4.60 0.24 -20.49
C VAL A 152 5.14 -0.23 -19.15
N TYR A 153 4.47 -1.20 -18.55
CA TYR A 153 4.94 -1.85 -17.33
C TYR A 153 5.98 -2.91 -17.69
N SER A 154 7.24 -2.49 -17.81
CA SER A 154 8.36 -3.41 -18.03
C SER A 154 8.59 -4.31 -16.81
N ARG A 155 9.07 -5.53 -17.07
CA ARG A 155 9.54 -6.41 -16.00
C ARG A 155 10.93 -5.95 -15.57
N PRO A 156 11.19 -5.81 -14.26
CA PRO A 156 12.53 -5.50 -13.76
C PRO A 156 13.53 -6.58 -14.17
N ASP A 157 14.79 -6.19 -14.40
CA ASP A 157 15.86 -7.15 -14.68
C ASP A 157 16.10 -8.02 -13.44
N GLU A 158 16.06 -9.34 -13.62
CA GLU A 158 16.29 -10.30 -12.54
C GLU A 158 17.68 -10.14 -11.91
N ARG A 159 18.67 -9.68 -12.69
CA ARG A 159 20.02 -9.44 -12.18
C ARG A 159 20.07 -8.26 -11.21
N GLU A 160 19.36 -7.19 -11.51
CA GLU A 160 19.25 -6.02 -10.63
C GLU A 160 18.51 -6.40 -9.33
N VAL A 161 17.42 -7.16 -9.44
CA VAL A 161 16.66 -7.65 -8.28
C VAL A 161 17.54 -8.53 -7.38
N GLN A 162 18.36 -9.40 -7.96
CA GLN A 162 19.33 -10.19 -7.21
C GLN A 162 20.42 -9.33 -6.57
N ALA A 163 20.93 -8.31 -7.28
CA ALA A 163 21.91 -7.39 -6.74
C ALA A 163 21.37 -6.66 -5.50
N ILE A 164 20.16 -6.12 -5.57
CA ILE A 164 19.46 -5.48 -4.44
C ILE A 164 19.31 -6.47 -3.27
N LYS A 165 18.90 -7.71 -3.55
CA LYS A 165 18.79 -8.75 -2.52
C LYS A 165 20.12 -8.95 -1.79
N TYR A 166 21.22 -9.14 -2.53
CA TYR A 166 22.53 -9.40 -1.94
C TYR A 166 23.08 -8.19 -1.18
N GLU A 167 22.87 -6.99 -1.71
CA GLU A 167 23.23 -5.73 -1.04
C GLU A 167 22.50 -5.61 0.30
N LEU A 168 21.17 -5.80 0.32
CA LEU A 168 20.39 -5.76 1.54
C LEU A 168 20.84 -6.82 2.56
N GLU A 169 21.09 -8.05 2.11
CA GLU A 169 21.60 -9.10 2.99
C GLU A 169 22.97 -8.75 3.59
N SER A 170 23.88 -8.13 2.83
CA SER A 170 25.19 -7.71 3.35
C SER A 170 25.04 -6.60 4.37
N VAL A 171 24.33 -5.52 4.00
CA VAL A 171 24.17 -4.34 4.84
C VAL A 171 23.41 -4.67 6.13
N LEU A 172 22.39 -5.53 6.08
CA LEU A 172 21.66 -5.97 7.28
C LEU A 172 22.54 -6.81 8.22
N ARG A 173 23.43 -7.65 7.69
CA ARG A 173 24.37 -8.43 8.51
C ARG A 173 25.39 -7.52 9.20
N GLU A 174 25.96 -6.57 8.46
CA GLU A 174 26.89 -5.58 9.00
C GLU A 174 26.21 -4.71 10.07
N SER A 175 25.00 -4.22 9.77
CA SER A 175 24.21 -3.42 10.70
C SER A 175 23.85 -4.20 11.97
N LEU A 176 23.56 -5.50 11.87
CA LEU A 176 23.30 -6.34 13.04
C LEU A 176 24.52 -6.44 13.97
N MET A 177 25.72 -6.49 13.41
CA MET A 177 26.96 -6.47 14.20
C MET A 177 27.17 -5.09 14.85
N GLU A 178 26.92 -4.01 14.11
CA GLU A 178 27.02 -2.64 14.61
C GLU A 178 26.02 -2.36 15.75
N TRP A 179 24.80 -2.89 15.68
CA TRP A 179 23.79 -2.71 16.72
C TRP A 179 24.10 -3.46 18.02
N ARG A 180 25.09 -4.37 18.01
CA ARG A 180 25.48 -5.22 19.14
C ARG A 180 26.98 -5.11 19.48
N PRO A 181 27.51 -3.90 19.75
CA PRO A 181 28.96 -3.71 19.89
C PRO A 181 29.57 -4.43 21.11
N ALA A 182 28.77 -4.74 22.12
CA ALA A 182 29.21 -5.40 23.36
C ALA A 182 28.92 -6.92 23.38
N GLN A 183 28.35 -7.49 22.32
CA GLN A 183 27.90 -8.89 22.29
C GLN A 183 28.42 -9.60 21.04
N ILE A 184 28.80 -10.87 21.18
CA ILE A 184 29.16 -11.69 20.02
C ILE A 184 27.87 -11.98 19.22
N THR A 185 27.89 -11.66 17.94
CA THR A 185 26.79 -11.95 16.99
C THR A 185 27.16 -13.17 16.17
N ARG A 186 26.59 -14.34 16.50
CA ARG A 186 26.79 -15.58 15.75
C ARG A 186 25.71 -15.74 14.70
N MET A 187 26.08 -15.80 13.42
CA MET A 187 25.13 -16.07 12.33
C MET A 187 24.95 -17.57 12.14
N ASN A 188 23.71 -18.03 12.08
CA ASN A 188 23.34 -19.39 11.73
C ASN A 188 22.92 -19.44 10.26
N TYR A 189 23.66 -20.24 9.47
CA TYR A 189 23.44 -20.41 8.04
C TYR A 189 22.68 -21.70 7.68
N GLU A 190 22.40 -22.57 8.66
CA GLU A 190 21.78 -23.89 8.48
C GLU A 190 20.38 -23.77 7.84
N TYR A 191 19.60 -22.78 8.27
CA TYR A 191 18.18 -22.62 7.87
C TYR A 191 17.92 -21.44 6.94
N ILE A 192 18.94 -20.75 6.41
CA ILE A 192 18.71 -19.57 5.55
C ILE A 192 17.88 -19.90 4.32
N ARG A 193 18.14 -21.04 3.67
CA ARG A 193 17.37 -21.49 2.51
C ARG A 193 15.92 -21.80 2.85
N ASP A 194 15.69 -22.34 4.04
CA ASP A 194 14.35 -22.66 4.53
C ASP A 194 13.57 -21.38 4.86
N LEU A 195 14.22 -20.41 5.52
CA LEU A 195 13.62 -19.10 5.78
C LEU A 195 13.32 -18.35 4.49
N GLN A 196 14.15 -18.48 3.45
CA GLN A 196 13.85 -17.92 2.12
C GLN A 196 12.59 -18.55 1.52
N LYS A 197 12.37 -19.86 1.66
CA LYS A 197 11.13 -20.51 1.22
C LYS A 197 9.90 -20.00 1.98
N VAL A 198 10.02 -19.84 3.30
CA VAL A 198 8.96 -19.23 4.11
C VAL A 198 8.59 -17.84 3.58
N LEU A 199 9.59 -17.01 3.24
CA LEU A 199 9.32 -15.69 2.67
C LEU A 199 8.66 -15.75 1.28
N MET A 200 9.01 -16.73 0.45
CA MET A 200 8.38 -16.93 -0.86
C MET A 200 6.91 -17.36 -0.73
N ASP A 201 6.61 -18.25 0.22
CA ASP A 201 5.25 -18.71 0.50
C ASP A 201 4.39 -17.58 1.07
N LEU A 202 4.94 -16.78 2.00
CA LEU A 202 4.27 -15.58 2.50
C LEU A 202 3.96 -14.58 1.40
N GLU A 203 4.86 -14.37 0.43
CA GLU A 203 4.57 -13.48 -0.70
C GLU A 203 3.47 -14.04 -1.62
N ALA A 204 3.46 -15.37 -1.84
CA ALA A 204 2.44 -16.02 -2.65
C ALA A 204 1.04 -15.91 -2.02
N ASN A 205 0.97 -15.96 -0.69
CA ASN A 205 -0.28 -15.92 0.09
C ASN A 205 -0.59 -14.53 0.67
N ALA A 206 -0.01 -13.46 0.12
CA ALA A 206 -0.23 -12.08 0.55
C ALA A 206 0.02 -11.81 2.06
N GLY A 207 0.91 -12.58 2.68
CA GLY A 207 1.28 -12.52 4.09
C GLY A 207 0.57 -13.50 5.00
N GLU A 208 -0.37 -14.30 4.47
CA GLU A 208 -0.95 -15.42 5.19
C GLU A 208 0.01 -16.60 5.24
N LYS A 209 -0.02 -17.34 6.36
CA LYS A 209 0.84 -18.52 6.53
C LYS A 209 0.30 -19.67 5.68
N GLY A 210 1.13 -20.19 4.78
CA GLY A 210 0.85 -21.45 4.11
C GLY A 210 1.32 -22.65 4.94
N GLU A 211 0.88 -23.84 4.53
CA GLU A 211 1.23 -25.11 5.19
C GLU A 211 2.76 -25.38 5.11
N GLU A 212 3.42 -25.07 3.99
CA GLU A 212 4.86 -25.26 3.83
C GLU A 212 5.68 -24.40 4.80
N ALA A 213 5.25 -23.17 5.05
CA ALA A 213 5.90 -22.30 6.01
C ALA A 213 5.81 -22.84 7.44
N ASP A 214 4.65 -23.37 7.83
CA ASP A 214 4.45 -23.92 9.18
C ASP A 214 5.30 -25.18 9.41
N GLU A 215 5.35 -26.11 8.46
CA GLU A 215 6.22 -27.30 8.55
C GLU A 215 7.71 -26.93 8.72
N ILE A 216 8.17 -25.92 7.98
CA ILE A 216 9.55 -25.44 8.09
C ILE A 216 9.81 -24.85 9.48
N ILE A 217 8.91 -24.00 9.98
CA ILE A 217 9.06 -23.37 11.28
C ILE A 217 8.98 -24.39 12.42
N GLU A 218 8.12 -25.41 12.32
CA GLU A 218 8.08 -26.52 13.27
C GLU A 218 9.38 -27.32 13.27
N ARG A 219 9.93 -27.60 12.09
CA ARG A 219 11.23 -28.28 11.96
C ARG A 219 12.36 -27.50 12.62
N ILE A 220 12.43 -26.18 12.44
CA ILE A 220 13.43 -25.33 13.11
C ILE A 220 13.17 -25.32 14.62
N SER A 221 11.89 -25.19 15.01
CA SER A 221 11.45 -25.14 16.41
C SER A 221 11.69 -26.46 17.16
N SER A 222 11.87 -27.58 16.46
CA SER A 222 12.22 -28.87 17.08
C SER A 222 13.61 -28.83 17.75
N LYS A 223 14.57 -28.10 17.17
CA LYS A 223 15.96 -28.01 17.65
C LYS A 223 16.29 -26.71 18.36
N TYR A 224 15.56 -25.63 18.04
CA TYR A 224 15.83 -24.29 18.57
C TYR A 224 14.56 -23.67 19.16
N HIS A 225 14.73 -22.77 20.13
CA HIS A 225 13.74 -21.73 20.41
C HIS A 225 13.91 -20.62 19.37
N VAL A 226 12.86 -20.36 18.59
CA VAL A 226 12.86 -19.40 17.48
C VAL A 226 12.06 -18.17 17.87
N TYR A 227 12.65 -16.98 17.75
CA TYR A 227 11.95 -15.72 17.87
C TYR A 227 12.30 -14.81 16.71
N GLY A 228 11.28 -14.41 15.96
CA GLY A 228 11.41 -13.45 14.88
C GLY A 228 10.07 -13.24 14.20
N LEU A 229 9.99 -12.18 13.42
CA LEU A 229 8.81 -11.85 12.64
C LEU A 229 9.24 -11.50 11.22
N PRO A 230 8.70 -12.15 10.19
CA PRO A 230 8.90 -11.72 8.82
C PRO A 230 8.24 -10.34 8.64
N ILE A 231 8.94 -9.41 8.00
CA ILE A 231 8.41 -8.09 7.66
C ILE A 231 8.37 -7.94 6.15
N ASN A 232 7.27 -7.35 5.67
CA ASN A 232 7.11 -6.96 4.28
C ASN A 232 7.23 -5.43 4.17
N LEU A 233 8.13 -4.94 3.32
CA LEU A 233 8.43 -3.52 3.13
C LEU A 233 8.52 -3.17 1.64
N PRO A 234 7.96 -2.04 1.20
CA PRO A 234 8.22 -1.53 -0.15
C PRO A 234 9.69 -1.16 -0.31
N TYR A 235 10.15 -1.10 -1.55
CA TYR A 235 11.48 -0.57 -1.85
C TYR A 235 11.60 0.88 -1.40
N MET A 236 12.60 1.15 -0.58
CA MET A 236 12.87 2.44 0.03
C MET A 236 14.38 2.56 0.30
N PRO A 237 14.89 3.75 0.65
CA PRO A 237 16.31 3.90 0.97
C PRO A 237 16.76 2.90 2.04
N ILE A 238 17.94 2.29 1.86
CA ILE A 238 18.46 1.23 2.73
C ILE A 238 18.48 1.67 4.20
N SER A 239 18.80 2.93 4.50
CA SER A 239 18.79 3.50 5.84
C SER A 239 17.42 3.42 6.54
N GLU A 240 16.32 3.60 5.81
CA GLU A 240 14.96 3.48 6.35
C GLU A 240 14.60 2.02 6.61
N ILE A 241 14.98 1.11 5.70
CA ILE A 241 14.83 -0.33 5.90
C ILE A 241 15.54 -0.77 7.17
N LEU A 242 16.80 -0.35 7.35
CA LEU A 242 17.59 -0.63 8.54
C LEU A 242 16.91 -0.10 9.81
N SER A 243 16.41 1.14 9.78
CA SER A 243 15.68 1.73 10.91
C SER A 243 14.43 0.92 11.28
N ARG A 244 13.64 0.51 10.27
CA ARG A 244 12.43 -0.31 10.46
C ARG A 244 12.76 -1.71 11.01
N VAL A 245 13.83 -2.34 10.54
CA VAL A 245 14.31 -3.63 11.06
C VAL A 245 14.81 -3.47 12.49
N LYS A 246 15.61 -2.45 12.78
CA LYS A 246 16.14 -2.15 14.12
C LYS A 246 15.01 -1.93 15.12
N ALA A 247 13.97 -1.18 14.73
CA ALA A 247 12.82 -0.89 15.58
C ALA A 247 12.07 -2.16 16.05
N ARG A 248 12.21 -3.30 15.36
CA ARG A 248 11.64 -4.59 15.81
C ARG A 248 12.35 -5.20 17.01
N GLY A 249 13.53 -4.71 17.39
CA GLY A 249 14.22 -5.11 18.62
C GLY A 249 14.78 -6.54 18.65
N ILE A 250 14.74 -7.29 17.54
CA ILE A 250 15.25 -8.68 17.50
C ILE A 250 16.74 -8.74 17.87
N HIS A 251 17.52 -7.73 17.49
CA HIS A 251 18.94 -7.60 17.82
C HIS A 251 19.22 -7.48 19.32
N LEU A 252 18.23 -7.08 20.14
CA LEU A 252 18.36 -6.95 21.60
C LEU A 252 18.17 -8.28 22.33
N LEU A 253 17.69 -9.33 21.64
CA LEU A 253 17.37 -10.60 22.27
C LEU A 253 18.65 -11.34 22.70
N ALA A 254 18.67 -11.75 23.97
CA ALA A 254 19.78 -12.44 24.63
C ALA A 254 19.28 -13.65 25.44
N GLY A 255 18.55 -14.56 24.78
CA GLY A 255 18.31 -15.92 25.30
C GLY A 255 17.22 -16.12 26.35
N PRO A 256 16.73 -17.37 26.48
CA PRO A 256 15.62 -17.70 27.38
C PRO A 256 15.95 -17.57 28.88
N LYS A 257 17.22 -17.42 29.26
CA LYS A 257 17.65 -17.05 30.62
C LYS A 257 17.90 -15.55 30.82
N GLY A 258 17.78 -14.75 29.76
CA GLY A 258 17.87 -13.29 29.78
C GLY A 258 16.52 -12.66 30.07
N ARG A 259 16.09 -12.64 31.33
CA ARG A 259 15.28 -11.51 31.81
C ARG A 259 16.08 -10.23 31.50
N PRO A 260 15.44 -9.07 31.24
CA PRO A 260 16.16 -7.81 31.19
C PRO A 260 16.80 -7.61 32.57
N SER A 261 18.10 -7.91 32.71
CA SER A 261 18.84 -7.63 33.95
C SER A 261 19.06 -6.13 33.97
N LEU A 262 18.14 -5.43 34.63
CA LEU A 262 18.44 -4.14 35.19
C LEU A 262 19.56 -4.35 36.23
N GLY A 263 20.80 -4.23 35.78
CA GLY A 263 22.00 -4.26 36.60
C GLY A 263 22.39 -5.62 37.16
N THR A 264 23.10 -6.43 36.38
CA THR A 264 24.28 -7.15 36.89
C THR A 264 25.09 -7.73 35.74
N SER A 265 26.36 -7.34 35.72
CA SER A 265 27.43 -7.93 34.91
C SER A 265 27.58 -9.40 35.30
N LEU A 266 27.90 -10.26 34.32
CA LEU A 266 28.21 -11.70 34.42
C LEU A 266 27.00 -12.67 34.35
N VAL A 267 26.43 -12.83 33.15
CA VAL A 267 25.65 -14.03 32.80
C VAL A 267 26.08 -14.47 31.39
N ASN A 268 26.45 -15.74 31.23
CA ASN A 268 27.00 -16.34 30.02
C ASN A 268 26.20 -15.98 28.74
N PHE A 269 26.73 -15.08 27.91
CA PHE A 269 26.12 -14.59 26.67
C PHE A 269 26.21 -15.55 25.47
N GLU A 270 26.41 -16.85 25.70
CA GLU A 270 27.12 -17.69 24.71
C GLU A 270 26.27 -18.48 23.70
N GLU A 271 24.94 -18.35 23.67
CA GLU A 271 24.13 -19.25 22.81
C GLU A 271 23.09 -18.58 21.89
N SER A 272 23.01 -17.24 21.85
CA SER A 272 22.14 -16.58 20.87
C SER A 272 22.76 -16.61 19.47
N GLN A 273 22.09 -17.28 18.54
CA GLN A 273 22.43 -17.25 17.12
C GLN A 273 21.38 -16.45 16.35
N PHE A 274 21.76 -15.90 15.21
CA PHE A 274 20.88 -15.09 14.36
C PHE A 274 20.79 -15.68 12.96
N GLY A 275 19.56 -15.79 12.45
CA GLY A 275 19.30 -16.12 11.05
C GLY A 275 18.78 -14.87 10.34
N LEU A 276 19.27 -14.62 9.13
CA LEU A 276 18.77 -13.56 8.26
C LEU A 276 18.49 -14.13 6.88
N ALA A 277 17.27 -13.96 6.41
CA ALA A 277 16.88 -14.19 5.04
C ALA A 277 16.23 -12.93 4.47
N VAL A 278 16.53 -12.62 3.21
CA VAL A 278 15.86 -11.57 2.44
C VAL A 278 15.30 -12.21 1.18
N HIS A 279 14.08 -11.84 0.82
CA HIS A 279 13.46 -12.19 -0.46
C HIS A 279 12.97 -10.90 -1.11
N VAL A 280 13.35 -10.69 -2.37
CA VAL A 280 12.90 -9.53 -3.15
C VAL A 280 12.05 -10.06 -4.30
N LYS A 281 10.78 -9.71 -4.30
CA LYS A 281 9.84 -10.02 -5.37
C LYS A 281 9.67 -8.80 -6.27
N ALA A 282 9.93 -8.98 -7.56
CA ALA A 282 9.74 -7.94 -8.55
C ALA A 282 8.36 -8.06 -9.22
N TYR A 283 7.65 -6.94 -9.27
CA TYR A 283 6.41 -6.75 -10.00
C TYR A 283 6.66 -5.88 -11.23
N SER A 284 5.74 -5.94 -12.20
CA SER A 284 5.81 -5.09 -13.39
C SER A 284 5.77 -3.61 -12.99
N GLY A 285 6.51 -2.75 -13.70
CA GLY A 285 6.57 -1.32 -13.39
C GLY A 285 7.60 -0.95 -12.33
N GLN A 286 8.67 -1.73 -12.17
CA GLN A 286 9.75 -1.46 -11.20
C GLN A 286 9.31 -1.44 -9.74
N VAL A 287 8.16 -2.03 -9.43
CA VAL A 287 7.69 -2.20 -8.05
C VAL A 287 8.37 -3.43 -7.45
N LEU A 288 9.03 -3.26 -6.31
CA LEU A 288 9.71 -4.34 -5.60
C LEU A 288 9.10 -4.52 -4.20
N SER A 289 8.80 -5.76 -3.87
CA SER A 289 8.33 -6.20 -2.56
C SER A 289 9.48 -6.86 -1.80
N ILE A 290 9.90 -6.27 -0.68
CA ILE A 290 11.04 -6.73 0.11
C ILE A 290 10.54 -7.43 1.37
N TRP A 291 10.80 -8.72 1.42
CA TRP A 291 10.60 -9.53 2.62
C TRP A 291 11.91 -9.72 3.36
N ILE A 292 11.89 -9.45 4.65
CA ILE A 292 13.05 -9.63 5.52
C ILE A 292 12.62 -10.49 6.70
N TYR A 293 13.36 -11.57 6.92
CA TYR A 293 13.16 -12.44 8.08
C TYR A 293 14.44 -12.47 8.92
N LEU A 294 14.43 -11.67 9.99
CA LEU A 294 15.46 -11.70 11.02
C LEU A 294 14.95 -12.52 12.20
N ILE A 295 15.66 -13.59 12.53
CA ILE A 295 15.34 -14.48 13.65
C ILE A 295 16.50 -14.55 14.65
N ALA A 296 16.14 -14.66 15.92
CA ALA A 296 17.02 -15.08 17.00
C ALA A 296 16.72 -16.54 17.35
N LEU A 297 17.78 -17.32 17.55
CA LEU A 297 17.78 -18.76 17.76
C LEU A 297 18.54 -19.11 19.04
N TRP A 298 17.98 -19.99 19.85
CA TRP A 298 18.66 -20.60 21.01
C TRP A 298 18.51 -22.10 20.96
N ARG A 299 19.58 -22.83 21.26
CA ARG A 299 19.52 -24.29 21.25
C ARG A 299 18.61 -24.77 22.38
N LYS A 300 17.76 -25.77 22.08
CA LYS A 300 16.99 -26.51 23.09
C LYS A 300 17.84 -27.56 23.79
#